data_AF-A0A539DB63-F1
#
_entry.id   AF-A0A539DB63-F1
#
_cell.length_a   1.000
_cell.length_b   1.000
_cell.length_c   1.000
_cell.angle_alpha   90.00
_cell.angle_beta   90.00
_cell.angle_gamma   90.00
#
_symmetry.space_group_name_H-M   'P 1'
#
loop_
_entity.id
_entity.type
_entity.pdbx_description
1 polymer ?
#
loop_
_entity_poly.entity_id
_entity_poly.type
_entity_poly.pdbx_seq_one_letter_code
_entity_poly.pdbx_strand_id
1 'polypeptide(L)'
;MCERWLVDANFDKGPSQFFADVPEAMRAQVISEVRGGVAASMKGHGIGRHSREERMLLAERDVGAVAAMLGEGPFLFGAKPTAADAVAYGVLAACGTPFFSTPLVALIDAQPNLRPYLARMEARFVHEAAWPSMAA
;
A
#
# COMPACT_ATOMS: atom_id res chain seq x y z
N MET A 1 -4.68 2.07 -1.99
CA MET A 1 -5.08 3.25 -2.80
C MET A 1 -6.04 4.17 -2.05
N CYS A 2 -7.23 3.72 -1.63
CA CYS A 2 -8.19 4.56 -0.89
C CYS A 2 -7.57 5.29 0.33
N GLU A 3 -6.85 4.57 1.19
CA GLU A 3 -6.24 5.16 2.40
C GLU A 3 -5.19 6.24 2.10
N ARG A 4 -4.55 6.24 0.93
CA ARG A 4 -3.52 7.22 0.55
C ARG A 4 -4.08 8.40 -0.23
N TRP A 5 -5.07 8.17 -1.09
CA TRP A 5 -5.58 9.15 -2.05
C TRP A 5 -6.90 9.80 -1.65
N LEU A 6 -7.72 9.11 -0.85
CA LEU A 6 -9.08 9.55 -0.49
C LEU A 6 -9.17 10.02 0.96
N VAL A 7 -8.11 9.86 1.75
CA VAL A 7 -7.98 10.41 3.10
C VAL A 7 -7.05 11.61 3.02
N ASP A 8 -7.58 12.81 3.28
CA ASP A 8 -6.86 14.07 3.08
C ASP A 8 -5.52 14.11 3.81
N ALA A 9 -5.51 13.77 5.10
CA ALA A 9 -4.28 13.77 5.90
C ALA A 9 -3.19 12.83 5.37
N ASN A 10 -3.54 11.75 4.66
CA ASN A 10 -2.57 10.85 4.05
C ASN A 10 -2.19 11.33 2.64
N PHE A 11 -3.12 11.93 1.91
CA PHE A 11 -2.84 12.55 0.62
C PHE A 11 -1.82 13.68 0.77
N ASP A 12 -2.04 14.56 1.75
CA ASP A 12 -1.20 15.73 2.01
C ASP A 12 0.22 15.33 2.42
N LYS A 13 0.40 14.19 3.10
CA LYS A 13 1.71 13.65 3.48
C LYS A 13 2.53 13.10 2.31
N GLY A 14 1.88 12.53 1.29
CA GLY A 14 2.56 11.78 0.25
C GLY A 14 2.13 12.18 -1.15
N PRO A 15 1.00 11.67 -1.66
CA PRO A 15 0.58 11.91 -3.05
C PRO A 15 0.47 13.38 -3.48
N SER A 16 0.26 14.33 -2.56
CA SER A 16 0.31 15.77 -2.86
C SER A 16 1.63 16.20 -3.51
N GLN A 17 2.74 15.55 -3.16
CA GLN A 17 4.08 15.85 -3.66
C GLN A 17 4.23 15.52 -5.15
N PHE A 18 3.41 14.64 -5.71
CA PHE A 18 3.42 14.34 -7.14
C PHE A 18 3.02 15.55 -8.01
N PHE A 19 2.44 16.58 -7.39
CA PHE A 19 1.99 17.80 -8.05
C PHE A 19 2.89 19.01 -7.78
N ALA A 20 4.09 18.79 -7.21
CA ALA A 20 5.04 19.87 -6.88
C ALA A 20 5.41 20.71 -8.12
N ASP A 21 5.59 20.05 -9.27
CA ASP A 21 5.95 20.70 -10.54
C ASP A 21 4.76 21.33 -11.28
N VAL A 22 3.53 21.14 -10.79
CA VAL A 22 2.35 21.79 -11.37
C VAL A 22 2.33 23.27 -10.97
N PRO A 23 2.18 24.21 -11.93
CA PRO A 23 2.06 25.64 -11.64
C PRO A 23 0.99 25.93 -10.59
N GLU A 24 1.30 26.81 -9.63
CA GLU A 24 0.45 27.09 -8.46
C GLU A 24 -0.99 27.45 -8.85
N ALA A 25 -1.15 28.29 -9.89
CA ALA A 25 -2.45 28.73 -10.38
C ALA A 25 -3.38 27.60 -10.85
N MET A 26 -2.82 26.44 -11.25
CA MET A 26 -3.58 25.29 -11.74
C MET A 26 -3.57 24.11 -10.77
N ARG A 27 -2.67 24.11 -9.77
CA ARG A 27 -2.39 22.95 -8.92
C ARG A 27 -3.63 22.40 -8.22
N ALA A 28 -4.44 23.28 -7.63
CA ALA A 28 -5.66 22.87 -6.91
C ALA A 28 -6.67 22.19 -7.85
N GLN A 29 -6.85 22.70 -9.07
CA GLN A 29 -7.74 22.12 -10.06
C GLN A 29 -7.23 20.74 -10.50
N VAL A 30 -5.95 20.62 -10.85
CA VAL A 30 -5.34 19.35 -11.29
C VAL A 30 -5.43 18.29 -10.19
N ILE A 31 -5.15 18.66 -8.93
CA ILE A 31 -5.31 17.76 -7.78
C ILE A 31 -6.76 17.27 -7.67
N SER A 32 -7.74 18.18 -7.77
CA SER A 32 -9.16 17.84 -7.69
C SER A 32 -9.57 16.86 -8.80
N GLU A 33 -9.17 17.12 -10.04
CA GLU A 33 -9.46 16.26 -11.19
C GLU A 33 -8.85 14.86 -11.02
N VAL A 34 -7.56 14.78 -10.65
CA VAL A 34 -6.89 13.49 -10.46
C VAL A 34 -7.49 12.71 -9.29
N ARG A 35 -7.76 13.37 -8.16
CA ARG A 35 -8.41 12.71 -7.01
C ARG A 35 -9.82 12.23 -7.34
N GLY A 36 -10.56 13.00 -8.14
CA GLY A 36 -11.86 12.59 -8.68
C GLY A 36 -11.74 11.34 -9.56
N GLY A 37 -10.74 11.29 -10.45
CA GLY A 37 -10.44 10.11 -11.27
C GLY A 37 -10.05 8.87 -10.45
N VAL A 38 -9.22 9.04 -9.41
CA VAL A 38 -8.88 7.94 -8.49
C VAL A 38 -10.11 7.44 -7.75
N ALA A 39 -10.95 8.34 -7.21
CA ALA A 39 -12.20 7.95 -6.55
C ALA A 39 -13.14 7.19 -7.49
N ALA A 40 -13.29 7.67 -8.73
CA ALA A 40 -14.09 7.00 -9.76
C ALA A 40 -13.53 5.61 -10.11
N SER A 41 -12.21 5.45 -10.23
CA SER A 41 -11.57 4.15 -10.48
C SER A 41 -11.80 3.18 -9.32
N MET A 42 -11.60 3.63 -8.06
CA MET A 42 -11.86 2.82 -6.87
C MET A 42 -13.31 2.35 -6.82
N LYS A 43 -14.26 3.25 -7.15
CA LYS A 43 -15.67 2.89 -7.26
C LYS A 43 -15.89 1.92 -8.42
N GLY A 44 -15.27 2.13 -9.58
CA GLY A 44 -15.41 1.32 -10.79
C GLY A 44 -15.14 -0.17 -10.54
N HIS A 45 -13.98 -0.49 -9.98
CA HIS A 45 -13.58 -1.87 -9.67
C HIS A 45 -14.16 -2.42 -8.35
N GLY A 46 -15.07 -1.68 -7.71
CA GLY A 46 -15.87 -2.16 -6.57
C GLY A 46 -15.38 -1.74 -5.19
N ILE A 47 -14.08 -1.60 -4.95
CA ILE A 47 -13.58 -1.36 -3.57
C ILE A 47 -14.11 -0.05 -2.98
N GLY A 48 -14.27 0.98 -3.81
CA GLY A 48 -14.77 2.30 -3.41
C GLY A 48 -16.28 2.33 -3.16
N ARG A 49 -17.00 1.23 -3.38
CA ARG A 49 -18.42 1.09 -3.02
C ARG A 49 -18.62 0.70 -1.55
N HIS A 50 -17.59 0.14 -0.92
CA HIS A 50 -17.60 -0.24 0.49
C HIS A 50 -17.32 0.95 1.39
N SER A 51 -17.89 0.94 2.60
CA SER A 51 -17.50 1.87 3.66
C SER A 51 -16.02 1.70 4.05
N ARG A 52 -15.46 2.62 4.81
CA ARG A 52 -14.07 2.48 5.25
C ARG A 52 -13.90 1.26 6.15
N GLU A 53 -14.86 1.03 7.02
CA GLU A 53 -14.91 -0.07 7.97
C GLU A 53 -15.00 -1.41 7.23
N GLU A 54 -15.89 -1.52 6.23
CA GLU A 54 -16.01 -2.70 5.37
C GLU A 54 -14.71 -2.98 4.60
N ARG A 55 -14.05 -1.93 4.09
CA ARG A 55 -12.73 -2.10 3.44
C ARG A 55 -11.67 -2.62 4.41
N MET A 56 -11.70 -2.21 5.69
CA MET A 56 -10.76 -2.74 6.69
C MET A 56 -11.05 -4.20 7.02
N LEU A 57 -12.33 -4.60 7.11
CA LEU A 57 -12.71 -6.00 7.28
C LEU A 57 -12.27 -6.87 6.09
N LEU A 58 -12.42 -6.36 4.86
CA LEU A 58 -11.91 -7.04 3.66
C LEU A 58 -10.37 -7.15 3.69
N ALA A 59 -9.68 -6.05 4.02
CA ALA A 59 -8.23 -6.04 4.11
C ALA A 59 -7.70 -7.00 5.19
N GLU A 60 -8.35 -7.09 6.35
CA GLU A 60 -8.00 -8.02 7.42
C GLU A 60 -8.11 -9.47 6.93
N ARG A 61 -9.20 -9.81 6.23
CA ARG A 61 -9.40 -11.14 5.66
C ARG A 61 -8.35 -11.47 4.60
N ASP A 62 -8.04 -10.53 3.72
CA ASP A 62 -7.04 -10.72 2.65
C ASP A 62 -5.64 -10.90 3.24
N VAL A 63 -5.26 -10.04 4.20
CA VAL A 63 -3.97 -10.12 4.91
C VAL A 63 -3.85 -11.45 5.66
N GLY A 64 -4.91 -11.86 6.37
CA GLY A 64 -4.97 -13.14 7.07
C GLY A 64 -4.86 -14.33 6.11
N ALA A 65 -5.48 -14.26 4.93
CA ALA A 65 -5.38 -15.31 3.92
C ALA A 65 -3.95 -15.44 3.36
N VAL A 66 -3.26 -14.33 3.12
CA VAL A 66 -1.86 -14.35 2.68
C VAL A 66 -0.94 -14.88 3.78
N ALA A 67 -1.16 -14.48 5.04
CA ALA A 67 -0.42 -15.00 6.18
C ALA A 67 -0.63 -16.52 6.36
N ALA A 68 -1.86 -16.99 6.20
CA ALA A 68 -2.17 -18.42 6.25
C ALA A 68 -1.54 -19.21 5.09
N MET A 69 -1.55 -18.64 3.88
CA MET A 69 -0.89 -19.25 2.71
C MET A 69 0.63 -19.34 2.89
N LEU A 70 1.25 -18.29 3.44
CA LEU A 70 2.67 -18.28 3.76
C LEU A 70 3.02 -19.35 4.81
N GLY A 71 2.18 -19.48 5.85
CA GLY A 71 2.42 -20.37 6.98
C GLY A 71 3.79 -20.13 7.61
N GLU A 72 4.53 -21.21 7.84
CA GLU A 72 5.92 -21.19 8.32
C GLU A 72 6.95 -21.16 7.18
N GLY A 73 6.49 -21.04 5.92
CA GLY A 73 7.32 -21.09 4.73
C GLY A 73 8.13 -19.79 4.52
N PRO A 74 9.26 -19.86 3.78
CA PRO A 74 10.04 -18.67 3.47
C PRO A 74 9.36 -17.76 2.44
N PHE A 75 8.58 -18.34 1.51
CA PHE A 75 7.83 -17.70 0.41
C PHE A 75 6.48 -18.40 0.21
N LEU A 76 5.55 -17.75 -0.48
CA LEU A 76 4.14 -18.18 -0.59
C LEU A 76 3.95 -19.59 -1.15
N PHE A 77 4.82 -20.04 -2.07
CA PHE A 77 4.67 -21.32 -2.76
C PHE A 77 5.91 -22.21 -2.65
N GLY A 78 6.67 -22.07 -1.58
CA GLY A 78 7.78 -22.97 -1.23
C GLY A 78 9.10 -22.25 -0.98
N ALA A 79 10.22 -22.91 -1.31
CA ALA A 79 11.56 -22.46 -0.91
C ALA A 79 12.13 -21.31 -1.75
N LYS A 80 11.55 -21.01 -2.92
CA LYS A 80 12.03 -19.96 -3.83
C LYS A 80 10.92 -18.94 -4.09
N PRO A 81 11.23 -17.63 -4.16
CA PRO A 81 10.24 -16.61 -4.47
C PRO A 81 9.76 -16.77 -5.92
N THR A 82 8.50 -16.42 -6.12
CA THR A 82 7.81 -16.42 -7.41
C THR A 82 7.30 -15.01 -7.73
N ALA A 83 6.69 -14.82 -8.90
CA ALA A 83 6.01 -13.56 -9.23
C ALA A 83 4.89 -13.20 -8.23
N ALA A 84 4.26 -14.21 -7.60
CA ALA A 84 3.26 -13.96 -6.58
C ALA A 84 3.86 -13.28 -5.34
N ASP A 85 5.07 -13.68 -4.94
CA ASP A 85 5.77 -13.05 -3.82
C ASP A 85 6.10 -11.58 -4.10
N ALA A 86 6.48 -11.25 -5.33
CA ALA A 86 6.74 -9.86 -5.73
C ALA A 86 5.48 -8.98 -5.61
N VAL A 87 4.32 -9.49 -6.07
CA VAL A 87 3.04 -8.77 -5.97
C VAL A 87 2.62 -8.65 -4.50
N ALA A 88 2.67 -9.74 -3.75
CA ALA A 88 2.30 -9.75 -2.34
C ALA A 88 3.20 -8.82 -1.52
N TYR A 89 4.51 -8.84 -1.76
CA TYR A 89 5.45 -7.91 -1.14
C TYR A 89 5.06 -6.46 -1.40
N GLY A 90 4.88 -6.08 -2.66
CA GLY A 90 4.55 -4.69 -3.01
C GLY A 90 3.29 -4.18 -2.33
N VAL A 91 2.24 -5.01 -2.27
CA VAL A 91 0.98 -4.65 -1.61
C VAL A 91 1.12 -4.63 -0.10
N LEU A 92 1.69 -5.67 0.52
CA LEU A 92 1.80 -5.79 1.97
C LEU A 92 2.79 -4.77 2.56
N ALA A 93 3.92 -4.51 1.90
CA ALA A 93 4.84 -3.45 2.27
C ALA A 93 4.16 -2.06 2.20
N ALA A 94 3.34 -1.84 1.18
CA ALA A 94 2.55 -0.62 1.07
C ALA A 94 1.47 -0.48 2.16
N CYS A 95 0.88 -1.58 2.62
CA CYS A 95 -0.07 -1.59 3.74
C CYS A 95 0.63 -1.42 5.10
N GLY A 96 1.82 -1.99 5.27
CA GLY A 96 2.58 -2.02 6.52
C GLY A 96 3.52 -0.84 6.76
N THR A 97 3.55 0.15 5.86
CA THR A 97 4.43 1.32 6.02
C THR A 97 3.87 2.30 7.07
N PRO A 98 4.70 2.76 8.03
CA PRO A 98 4.27 3.70 9.06
C PRO A 98 4.11 5.14 8.55
N PHE A 99 4.49 5.43 7.29
CA PHE A 99 4.44 6.77 6.72
C PHE A 99 3.02 7.34 6.67
N PHE A 100 2.03 6.48 6.43
CA PHE A 100 0.62 6.87 6.38
C PHE A 100 -0.10 6.50 7.68
N SER A 101 -1.03 7.35 8.12
CA SER A 101 -1.89 7.07 9.26
C SER A 101 -3.05 6.20 8.81
N THR A 102 -2.93 4.89 9.01
CA THR A 102 -3.95 3.93 8.56
C THR A 102 -4.01 2.69 9.47
N PRO A 103 -5.20 2.09 9.69
CA PRO A 103 -5.33 0.84 10.42
C PRO A 103 -4.62 -0.34 9.77
N LEU A 104 -4.29 -0.25 8.47
CA LEU A 104 -3.65 -1.33 7.71
C LEU A 104 -2.31 -1.77 8.33
N VAL A 105 -1.56 -0.85 8.96
CA VAL A 105 -0.28 -1.17 9.60
C VAL A 105 -0.48 -2.20 10.71
N ALA A 106 -1.49 -1.99 11.55
CA ALA A 106 -1.81 -2.91 12.64
C ALA A 106 -2.28 -4.29 12.13
N LEU A 107 -2.96 -4.35 10.98
CA LEU A 107 -3.36 -5.63 10.37
C LEU A 107 -2.15 -6.45 9.91
N ILE A 108 -1.11 -5.78 9.39
CA ILE A 108 0.15 -6.45 9.04
C ILE A 108 0.89 -6.91 10.31
N ASP A 109 0.97 -6.03 11.32
CA ASP A 109 1.67 -6.33 12.58
C ASP A 109 1.01 -7.44 13.40
N ALA A 110 -0.31 -7.61 13.25
CA ALA A 110 -1.04 -8.71 13.87
C ALA A 110 -0.65 -10.09 13.33
N GLN A 111 0.00 -10.16 12.15
CA GLN A 111 0.44 -11.41 11.54
C GLN A 111 1.95 -11.61 11.75
N PRO A 112 2.38 -12.48 12.68
CA PRO A 112 3.78 -12.57 13.11
C PRO A 112 4.73 -13.04 11.99
N ASN A 113 4.23 -13.75 10.99
CA ASN A 113 5.02 -14.27 9.87
C ASN A 113 5.21 -13.26 8.72
N LEU A 114 4.42 -12.18 8.66
CA LEU A 114 4.48 -11.23 7.54
C LEU A 114 5.66 -10.26 7.63
N ARG A 115 5.99 -9.70 8.80
CA ARG A 115 7.15 -8.80 8.94
C ARG A 115 8.48 -9.48 8.55
N PRO A 116 8.78 -10.71 9.03
CA PRO A 116 9.95 -11.45 8.58
C PRO A 116 9.93 -11.75 7.06
N TYR A 117 8.76 -12.07 6.50
CA TYR A 117 8.61 -12.30 5.06
C TYR A 117 8.91 -11.06 4.22
N LEU A 118 8.35 -9.91 4.61
CA LEU A 118 8.62 -8.63 3.96
C LEU A 118 10.11 -8.27 4.02
N ALA A 119 10.75 -8.44 5.18
CA ALA A 119 12.18 -8.18 5.35
C ALA A 119 13.05 -9.08 4.45
N ARG A 120 12.67 -10.36 4.26
CA ARG A 120 13.38 -11.27 3.33
C ARG A 120 13.27 -10.80 1.88
N MET A 121 12.08 -10.38 1.45
CA MET A 121 11.85 -9.87 0.09
C MET A 121 12.61 -8.56 -0.16
N GLU A 122 12.59 -7.65 0.82
CA GLU A 122 13.32 -6.38 0.78
C GLU A 122 14.83 -6.61 0.66
N ALA A 123 15.42 -7.38 1.58
CA ALA A 123 16.86 -7.67 1.58
C ALA A 123 17.35 -8.36 0.28
N ARG A 124 16.47 -9.08 -0.41
CA ARG A 124 16.81 -9.81 -1.63
C ARG A 124 16.67 -8.97 -2.90
N PHE A 125 15.74 -8.03 -2.95
CA PHE A 125 15.33 -7.38 -4.21
C PHE A 125 15.29 -5.85 -4.16
N VAL A 126 15.23 -5.24 -2.96
CA VAL A 126 15.18 -3.79 -2.80
C VAL A 126 16.53 -3.33 -2.26
N HIS A 127 17.37 -2.86 -3.17
CA HIS A 127 18.66 -2.29 -2.82
C HIS A 127 18.55 -0.77 -2.76
N GLU A 128 18.86 -0.19 -1.61
CA GLU A 128 18.78 1.25 -1.31
C GLU A 128 19.58 2.11 -2.29
N ALA A 129 20.68 1.57 -2.85
CA ALA A 129 21.50 2.23 -3.87
C ALA A 129 20.75 2.59 -5.17
N ALA A 130 19.56 2.03 -5.40
CA ALA A 130 18.76 2.26 -6.61
C ALA A 130 17.56 3.19 -6.41
N TRP A 131 17.27 3.65 -5.19
CA TRP A 131 16.14 4.55 -4.92
C TRP A 131 16.63 5.90 -4.41
N PRO A 132 16.28 7.04 -5.06
CA PRO A 132 16.62 8.34 -4.51
C PRO A 132 15.93 8.50 -3.15
N SER A 133 16.69 8.90 -2.13
CA SER A 133 16.18 9.19 -0.79
C SER A 133 14.96 10.11 -0.90
N MET A 134 13.79 9.61 -0.51
CA MET A 134 12.58 10.43 -0.34
C MET A 134 12.54 11.11 1.03
N ALA A 135 13.66 11.11 1.78
CA ALA A 135 13.78 11.85 3.01
C ALA A 135 14.28 13.28 2.71
N ALA A 136 13.34 14.23 2.74
CA ALA A 136 13.57 15.61 3.13
C ALA A 136 12.31 16.11 3.86
#